data_AF-A0A4Q1HNK9-F1
#
_entry.id   AF-A0A4Q1HNK9-F1
#
_cell.length_a   1.000
_cell.length_b   1.000
_cell.length_c   1.000
_cell.angle_alpha   90.00
_cell.angle_beta   90.00
_cell.angle_gamma   90.00
#
_symmetry.space_group_name_H-M   'P 1'
#
loop_
_entity.id
_entity.type
_entity.pdbx_description
1 polymer ?
#
loop_
_entity_poly.entity_id
_entity_poly.type
_entity_poly.pdbx_seq_one_letter_code
_entity_poly.pdbx_strand_id
1 'polypeptide(L)'
;MIICLLMMGVLFSLSRSGIAGVTTNGWAAAVTCVAVTLNFTQPLVPGGLPVPVRLLGGILLGVDMVLYFAGTRQFFGLGVPKRRLAVLTLVYALALATYWYVWTDYSMRTAVISTMRGLMAGVITITVWRHRPMGTPGYPYLFTVAMAGVLALMHVWRAAVYFLRLDAVDALVQASTVNTIYFVIGLVTLPGVMLGIIMMIHDRILRQSPVRQPPDKTAQARGRVSPPR
;
A
#
# COMPACT_ATOMS: atom_id res chain seq x y z
N MET A 1 -3.02 9.84 -11.07
CA MET A 1 -1.69 10.25 -10.57
C MET A 1 -1.75 11.52 -9.73
N ILE A 2 -2.39 12.61 -10.19
CA ILE A 2 -2.51 13.87 -9.43
C ILE A 2 -3.08 13.64 -8.02
N ILE A 3 -4.19 12.91 -7.90
CA ILE A 3 -4.81 12.59 -6.60
C ILE A 3 -3.85 11.81 -5.68
N CYS A 4 -3.07 10.87 -6.23
CA CYS A 4 -2.10 10.10 -5.45
C CYS A 4 -0.95 10.97 -4.93
N LEU A 5 -0.47 11.92 -5.74
CA LEU A 5 0.55 12.89 -5.34
C LEU A 5 0.03 13.82 -4.24
N LEU A 6 -1.22 14.28 -4.34
CA LEU A 6 -1.88 15.07 -3.29
C LEU A 6 -1.98 14.26 -1.99
N MET A 7 -2.44 13.01 -2.04
CA MET A 7 -2.51 12.13 -0.86
C MET A 7 -1.14 11.81 -0.28
N MET A 8 -0.11 11.62 -1.12
CA MET A 8 1.28 11.48 -0.69
C MET A 8 1.76 12.74 0.07
N GLY A 9 1.46 13.92 -0.47
CA GLY A 9 1.76 15.20 0.18
C GLY A 9 1.07 15.33 1.54
N VAL A 10 -0.19 14.90 1.65
CA VAL A 10 -0.94 14.87 2.93
C VAL A 10 -0.30 13.91 3.92
N LEU A 11 0.07 12.69 3.51
CA LEU A 11 0.78 11.74 4.38
C LEU A 11 2.13 12.28 4.84
N PHE A 12 2.87 12.96 3.96
CA PHE A 12 4.13 13.59 4.31
C PHE A 12 3.93 14.77 5.27
N SER A 13 2.87 15.56 5.09
CA SER A 13 2.48 16.60 6.04
C SER A 13 2.14 16.03 7.42
N LEU A 14 1.35 14.95 7.45
CA LEU A 14 1.00 14.21 8.67
C LEU A 14 2.19 13.46 9.28
N SER A 15 3.29 13.26 8.55
CA SER A 15 4.48 12.59 9.10
C SER A 15 5.12 13.35 10.26
N ARG A 16 4.89 14.67 10.34
CA ARG A 16 5.29 15.50 11.49
C ARG A 16 4.52 15.17 12.78
N SER A 17 3.43 14.42 12.71
CA SER A 17 2.64 14.00 13.89
C SER A 17 3.32 12.92 14.75
N GLY A 18 4.46 12.36 14.31
CA GLY A 18 5.24 11.40 15.10
C GLY A 18 4.63 9.99 15.19
N ILE A 19 3.56 9.70 14.45
CA ILE A 19 2.94 8.37 14.42
C ILE A 19 3.82 7.40 13.62
N ALA A 20 4.23 6.30 14.26
CA ALA A 20 5.01 5.24 13.63
C ALA A 20 4.30 4.68 12.38
N GLY A 21 5.03 4.52 11.27
CA GLY A 21 4.53 3.97 10.01
C GLY A 21 4.01 4.98 8.99
N VAL A 22 3.73 6.23 9.38
CA VAL A 22 3.25 7.27 8.44
C VAL A 22 4.32 7.67 7.43
N THR A 23 5.55 7.89 7.89
CA THR A 23 6.70 8.19 7.01
C THR A 23 6.96 7.05 6.04
N THR A 24 6.93 5.81 6.52
CA THR A 24 7.13 4.60 5.70
C THR A 24 6.05 4.45 4.63
N ASN A 25 4.78 4.70 4.97
CA ASN A 25 3.69 4.71 3.98
C ASN A 25 3.79 5.88 3.00
N GLY A 26 4.28 7.05 3.43
CA GLY A 26 4.58 8.18 2.55
C GLY A 26 5.67 7.84 1.52
N TRP A 27 6.75 7.18 1.96
CA TRP A 27 7.77 6.65 1.06
C TRP A 27 7.22 5.56 0.13
N ALA A 28 6.36 4.67 0.62
CA ALA A 28 5.68 3.68 -0.22
C ALA A 28 4.92 4.34 -1.38
N ALA A 29 4.15 5.40 -1.07
CA ALA A 29 3.42 6.16 -2.05
C ALA A 29 4.30 6.88 -3.07
N ALA A 30 5.42 7.45 -2.62
CA ALA A 30 6.42 8.04 -3.51
C ALA A 30 6.99 7.00 -4.48
N VAL A 31 7.36 5.82 -3.97
CA VAL A 31 7.85 4.71 -4.77
C VAL A 31 6.77 4.24 -5.76
N THR A 32 5.51 4.11 -5.35
CA THR A 32 4.40 3.77 -6.27
C THR A 32 4.28 4.79 -7.39
N CYS A 33 4.34 6.10 -7.10
CA CYS A 33 4.23 7.14 -8.12
C CYS A 33 5.38 7.05 -9.13
N VAL A 34 6.62 6.88 -8.67
CA VAL A 34 7.79 6.70 -9.54
C VAL A 34 7.65 5.42 -10.36
N ALA A 35 7.26 4.32 -9.74
CA ALA A 35 7.08 3.03 -10.40
C ALA A 35 6.03 3.10 -11.51
N VAL A 36 4.85 3.66 -11.22
CA VAL A 36 3.77 3.79 -12.19
C VAL A 36 4.20 4.69 -13.35
N THR A 37 4.81 5.84 -13.07
CA THR A 37 5.32 6.74 -14.12
C THR A 37 6.33 6.03 -15.01
N LEU A 38 7.32 5.34 -14.43
CA LEU A 38 8.33 4.61 -15.20
C LEU A 38 7.75 3.51 -16.09
N ASN A 39 6.66 2.85 -15.67
CA ASN A 39 6.02 1.81 -16.47
C ASN A 39 5.10 2.40 -17.56
N PHE A 40 4.44 3.53 -17.29
CA PHE A 40 3.59 4.22 -18.26
C PHE A 40 4.37 4.95 -19.36
N THR A 41 5.59 5.41 -19.07
CA THR A 41 6.43 6.11 -20.06
C THR A 41 7.12 5.16 -21.05
N GLN A 42 7.20 3.86 -20.76
CA GLN A 42 7.86 2.87 -21.64
C GLN A 42 7.36 2.89 -23.10
N PRO A 43 6.05 2.85 -23.39
CA PRO A 43 5.55 2.88 -24.77
C PRO A 43 5.61 4.27 -25.43
N LEU A 44 5.85 5.34 -24.65
CA LEU A 44 5.82 6.72 -25.15
C LEU A 44 7.19 7.21 -25.66
N VAL A 45 8.28 6.47 -25.41
CA VAL A 45 9.64 6.86 -25.79
C VAL A 45 10.06 6.12 -27.06
N PRO A 46 10.18 6.81 -28.22
CA PRO A 46 10.71 6.23 -29.45
C PRO A 46 12.16 5.79 -29.23
N GLY A 47 12.47 4.51 -29.52
CA GLY A 47 13.78 3.90 -29.22
C GLY A 47 13.84 3.13 -27.89
N GLY A 48 12.81 3.27 -27.04
CA GLY A 48 12.64 2.50 -25.81
C GLY A 48 13.56 2.92 -24.66
N LEU A 49 13.09 2.79 -23.42
CA LEU A 49 13.93 2.97 -22.23
C LEU A 49 14.98 1.83 -22.13
N PRO A 50 16.18 2.07 -21.59
CA PRO A 50 17.16 1.01 -21.38
C PRO A 50 16.56 -0.17 -20.61
N VAL A 51 16.91 -1.41 -20.98
CA VAL A 51 16.51 -2.65 -20.28
C VAL A 51 16.57 -2.53 -18.74
N PRO A 52 17.67 -2.03 -18.13
CA PRO A 52 17.74 -1.91 -16.67
C PRO A 52 16.70 -0.94 -16.09
N VAL A 53 16.37 0.15 -16.79
CA VAL A 53 15.35 1.11 -16.34
C VAL A 53 13.95 0.48 -16.37
N ARG A 54 13.67 -0.36 -17.37
CA ARG A 54 12.40 -1.07 -17.47
C ARG A 54 12.24 -2.13 -16.38
N LEU A 55 13.31 -2.88 -16.10
CA LEU A 55 13.34 -3.84 -15.01
C LEU A 55 13.16 -3.14 -13.65
N LEU A 56 13.84 -2.00 -13.46
CA LEU A 56 13.73 -1.19 -12.25
C LEU A 56 12.27 -0.78 -11.97
N GLY A 57 11.55 -0.30 -12.99
CA GLY A 57 10.13 0.05 -12.86
C GLY A 57 9.26 -1.11 -12.32
N GLY A 58 9.48 -2.34 -12.79
CA GLY A 58 8.74 -3.51 -12.31
C GLY A 58 9.17 -3.96 -10.90
N ILE A 59 10.46 -3.84 -10.56
CA ILE A 59 10.94 -4.11 -9.20
C ILE A 59 10.32 -3.14 -8.20
N LEU A 60 10.25 -1.85 -8.55
CA LEU A 60 9.67 -0.81 -7.70
C LEU A 60 8.17 -1.07 -7.39
N LEU A 61 7.42 -1.68 -8.33
CA LEU A 61 6.01 -2.10 -8.13
C LEU A 61 5.82 -3.28 -7.16
N GLY A 62 6.89 -3.98 -6.79
CA GLY A 62 6.86 -4.95 -5.69
C GLY A 62 7.38 -4.33 -4.38
N VAL A 63 8.41 -3.49 -4.48
CA VAL A 63 9.02 -2.80 -3.34
C VAL A 63 8.01 -1.87 -2.66
N ASP A 64 7.18 -1.13 -3.40
CA ASP A 64 6.16 -0.25 -2.82
C ASP A 64 5.21 -1.01 -1.88
N MET A 65 4.74 -2.20 -2.29
CA MET A 65 3.86 -3.03 -1.46
C MET A 65 4.54 -3.56 -0.20
N VAL A 66 5.85 -3.83 -0.27
CA VAL A 66 6.65 -4.19 0.91
C VAL A 66 6.76 -3.01 1.87
N LEU A 67 6.94 -1.78 1.37
CA LEU A 67 6.90 -0.59 2.22
C LEU A 67 5.51 -0.35 2.81
N TYR A 68 4.42 -0.50 2.06
CA TYR A 68 3.05 -0.36 2.60
C TYR A 68 2.77 -1.36 3.71
N PHE A 69 3.22 -2.60 3.56
CA PHE A 69 3.09 -3.61 4.61
C PHE A 69 3.94 -3.26 5.84
N ALA A 70 5.18 -2.82 5.64
CA ALA A 70 6.03 -2.37 6.73
C ALA A 70 5.43 -1.16 7.47
N GLY A 71 4.89 -0.18 6.74
CA GLY A 71 4.22 0.99 7.30
C GLY A 71 2.95 0.64 8.06
N THR A 72 2.15 -0.28 7.53
CA THR A 72 0.93 -0.79 8.20
C THR A 72 1.30 -1.52 9.50
N ARG A 73 2.32 -2.38 9.51
CA ARG A 73 2.78 -3.04 10.74
C ARG A 73 3.31 -2.04 11.77
N GLN A 74 4.11 -1.06 11.34
CA GLN A 74 4.60 0.01 12.22
C GLN A 74 3.45 0.83 12.80
N PHE A 75 2.40 1.10 12.03
CA PHE A 75 1.20 1.77 12.52
C PHE A 75 0.54 1.01 13.67
N PHE A 76 0.44 -0.32 13.57
CA PHE A 76 -0.07 -1.16 14.67
C PHE A 76 0.97 -1.46 15.76
N GLY A 77 2.17 -0.89 15.71
CA GLY A 77 3.24 -1.15 16.69
C GLY A 77 3.84 -2.56 16.59
N LEU A 78 3.63 -3.25 15.46
CA LEU A 78 4.11 -4.62 15.24
C LEU A 78 5.53 -4.62 14.68
N GLY A 79 6.35 -5.58 15.14
CA GLY A 79 7.69 -5.81 14.57
C GLY A 79 7.62 -6.16 13.08
N VAL A 80 8.46 -5.52 12.25
CA VAL A 80 8.54 -5.77 10.81
C VAL A 80 9.55 -6.90 10.53
N PRO A 81 9.16 -8.02 9.89
CA PRO A 81 10.07 -9.12 9.59
C PRO A 81 10.98 -8.80 8.39
N LYS A 82 11.95 -7.90 8.58
CA LYS A 82 12.83 -7.35 7.53
C LYS A 82 13.53 -8.44 6.69
N ARG A 83 14.03 -9.51 7.33
CA ARG A 83 14.71 -10.62 6.63
C ARG A 83 13.77 -11.36 5.67
N ARG A 84 12.56 -11.71 6.10
CA ARG A 84 11.58 -12.41 5.26
C ARG A 84 11.13 -11.55 4.08
N LEU A 85 10.93 -10.25 4.33
CA LEU A 85 10.59 -9.30 3.27
C LEU A 85 11.75 -9.10 2.28
N ALA A 86 12.99 -9.02 2.76
CA ALA A 86 14.16 -8.92 1.88
C ALA A 86 14.32 -10.15 0.98
N VAL A 87 14.17 -11.36 1.55
CA VAL A 87 14.20 -12.61 0.77
C VAL A 87 13.07 -12.64 -0.26
N LEU A 88 11.84 -12.27 0.13
CA LEU A 88 10.70 -12.23 -0.79
C LEU A 88 10.93 -11.23 -1.94
N THR A 89 11.42 -10.02 -1.64
CA THR A 89 11.75 -9.02 -2.65
C THR A 89 12.87 -9.48 -3.57
N LEU A 90 13.89 -10.18 -3.03
CA LEU A 90 14.99 -10.72 -3.83
C LEU A 90 14.51 -11.82 -4.78
N VAL A 91 13.70 -12.76 -4.29
CA VAL A 91 13.09 -13.81 -5.11
C VAL A 91 12.21 -13.21 -6.21
N TYR A 92 11.39 -12.22 -5.87
CA TYR A 92 10.57 -11.49 -6.83
C TYR A 92 11.41 -10.77 -7.90
N ALA A 93 12.47 -10.05 -7.49
CA ALA A 93 13.35 -9.34 -8.41
C ALA A 93 14.09 -10.31 -9.34
N LEU A 94 14.54 -11.46 -8.82
CA LEU A 94 15.19 -12.50 -9.60
C LEU A 94 14.22 -13.12 -10.61
N ALA A 95 13.01 -13.45 -10.20
CA ALA A 95 11.97 -13.97 -11.10
C ALA A 95 11.66 -12.96 -12.22
N LEU A 96 11.56 -11.67 -11.90
CA LEU A 96 11.32 -10.64 -12.90
C LEU A 96 12.51 -10.50 -13.86
N ALA A 97 13.75 -10.61 -13.35
CA ALA A 97 14.95 -10.61 -14.16
C ALA A 97 15.01 -11.81 -15.11
N THR A 98 14.65 -13.02 -14.66
CA THR A 98 14.61 -14.21 -15.52
C THR A 98 13.60 -14.07 -16.64
N TYR A 99 12.39 -13.57 -16.37
CA TYR A 99 11.42 -13.28 -17.43
C TYR A 99 11.85 -12.11 -18.32
N TRP A 100 12.76 -11.24 -17.86
CA TRP A 100 13.33 -10.18 -18.68
C TRP A 100 14.38 -10.68 -19.68
N TYR A 101 15.31 -11.52 -19.24
CA TYR A 101 16.45 -11.95 -20.04
C TYR A 101 16.27 -13.28 -20.77
N VAL A 102 15.39 -14.18 -20.30
CA VAL A 102 15.29 -15.55 -20.84
C VAL A 102 14.08 -15.74 -21.77
N TRP A 103 12.87 -15.36 -21.32
CA TRP A 103 11.62 -15.71 -22.04
C TRP A 103 10.93 -14.54 -22.73
N THR A 104 11.37 -13.30 -22.48
CA THR A 104 10.85 -12.06 -23.09
C THR A 104 9.32 -11.87 -23.14
N ASP A 105 8.55 -12.62 -22.36
CA ASP A 105 7.08 -12.58 -22.36
C ASP A 105 6.56 -11.48 -21.42
N TYR A 106 5.84 -10.50 -21.99
CA TYR A 106 5.27 -9.37 -21.25
C TYR A 106 4.13 -9.77 -20.32
N SER A 107 3.29 -10.72 -20.75
CA SER A 107 2.13 -11.18 -19.99
C SER A 107 2.57 -11.91 -18.73
N MET A 108 3.61 -12.75 -18.81
CA MET A 108 4.17 -13.43 -17.63
C MET A 108 4.84 -12.48 -16.64
N ARG A 109 5.56 -11.45 -17.12
CA ARG A 109 6.10 -10.41 -16.24
C ARG A 109 4.98 -9.70 -15.48
N THR A 110 3.90 -9.35 -16.18
CA THR A 110 2.73 -8.71 -15.58
C THR A 110 2.04 -9.63 -14.57
N ALA A 111 1.97 -10.93 -14.85
CA ALA A 111 1.44 -11.93 -13.93
C ALA A 111 2.27 -11.99 -12.64
N VAL A 112 3.61 -12.03 -12.73
CA VAL A 112 4.52 -12.05 -11.57
C VAL A 112 4.38 -10.78 -10.71
N ILE A 113 4.36 -9.60 -11.34
CA ILE A 113 4.12 -8.32 -10.65
C ILE A 113 2.77 -8.34 -9.93
N SER A 114 1.74 -8.85 -10.59
CA SER A 114 0.38 -8.92 -10.02
C SER A 114 0.31 -9.86 -8.84
N THR A 115 0.93 -11.03 -8.91
CA THR A 115 0.95 -12.00 -7.81
C THR A 115 1.60 -11.40 -6.57
N MET A 116 2.76 -10.74 -6.73
CA MET A 116 3.43 -10.09 -5.61
C MET A 116 2.55 -9.02 -4.96
N ARG A 117 1.92 -8.16 -5.77
CA ARG A 117 1.02 -7.11 -5.26
C ARG A 117 -0.24 -7.68 -4.62
N GLY A 118 -0.84 -8.71 -5.21
CA GLY A 118 -2.03 -9.38 -4.68
C GLY A 118 -1.76 -10.06 -3.34
N LEU A 119 -0.66 -10.81 -3.24
CA LEU A 119 -0.23 -11.45 -1.99
C LEU A 119 0.00 -10.41 -0.89
N MET A 120 0.76 -9.34 -1.18
CA MET A 120 1.06 -8.31 -0.20
C MET A 120 -0.18 -7.52 0.21
N ALA A 121 -1.06 -7.17 -0.74
CA ALA A 121 -2.33 -6.51 -0.44
C ALA A 121 -3.25 -7.41 0.43
N GLY A 122 -3.29 -8.71 0.17
CA GLY A 122 -4.00 -9.67 1.00
C GLY A 122 -3.45 -9.75 2.42
N VAL A 123 -2.11 -9.80 2.57
CA VAL A 123 -1.46 -9.79 3.88
C VAL A 123 -1.71 -8.48 4.63
N ILE A 124 -1.72 -7.33 3.95
CA ILE A 124 -2.09 -6.03 4.53
C ILE A 124 -3.54 -6.08 5.02
N THR A 125 -4.47 -6.57 4.20
CA THR A 125 -5.90 -6.70 4.52
C THR A 125 -6.09 -7.52 5.80
N ILE A 126 -5.46 -8.70 5.89
CA ILE A 126 -5.51 -9.57 7.08
C ILE A 126 -4.90 -8.88 8.29
N THR A 127 -3.78 -8.15 8.10
CA THR A 127 -3.09 -7.45 9.20
C THR A 127 -3.99 -6.37 9.80
N VAL A 128 -4.61 -5.54 8.96
CA VAL A 128 -5.54 -4.48 9.39
C VAL A 128 -6.78 -5.08 10.05
N TRP A 129 -7.35 -6.14 9.48
CA TRP A 129 -8.53 -6.82 10.05
C TRP A 129 -8.26 -7.39 11.44
N ARG A 130 -7.11 -8.07 11.63
CA ARG A 130 -6.76 -8.73 12.89
C ARG A 130 -6.37 -7.78 14.01
N HIS A 131 -5.68 -6.68 13.69
CA HIS A 131 -5.16 -5.75 14.70
C HIS A 131 -6.02 -4.49 14.85
N ARG A 132 -7.25 -4.50 14.32
CA ARG A 132 -8.19 -3.40 14.51
C ARG A 132 -8.49 -3.25 16.01
N PRO A 133 -8.37 -2.05 16.59
CA PRO A 133 -8.65 -1.85 18.01
C PRO A 133 -10.15 -2.02 18.29
N MET A 134 -10.49 -2.87 19.25
CA MET A 134 -11.86 -3.04 19.75
C MET A 134 -12.21 -1.82 20.64
N GLY A 135 -13.29 -1.09 20.33
CA GLY A 135 -13.68 0.14 21.06
C GLY A 135 -13.53 1.46 20.27
N THR A 136 -13.49 1.36 18.95
CA THR A 136 -13.18 2.44 18.01
C THR A 136 -14.28 2.54 16.96
N PRO A 137 -14.60 3.71 16.37
CA PRO A 137 -15.37 3.75 15.13
C PRO A 137 -14.68 2.81 14.14
N GLY A 138 -15.33 1.69 13.81
CA GLY A 138 -14.73 0.65 12.98
C GLY A 138 -14.57 1.09 11.53
N TYR A 139 -15.24 2.19 11.15
CA TYR A 139 -15.37 2.64 9.77
C TYR A 139 -14.03 2.86 9.05
N PRO A 140 -13.03 3.60 9.59
CA PRO A 140 -11.74 3.79 8.91
C PRO A 140 -10.98 2.49 8.65
N TYR A 141 -11.04 1.55 9.59
CA TYR A 141 -10.38 0.26 9.51
C TYR A 141 -11.09 -0.67 8.52
N LEU A 142 -12.42 -0.74 8.57
CA LEU A 142 -13.24 -1.52 7.64
C LEU A 142 -13.12 -1.02 6.21
N PHE A 143 -13.12 0.31 6.01
CA PHE A 143 -12.91 0.91 4.71
C PHE A 143 -11.52 0.56 4.14
N THR A 144 -10.48 0.61 4.97
CA THR A 144 -9.13 0.22 4.55
C THR A 144 -9.06 -1.27 4.20
N VAL A 145 -9.69 -2.14 5.00
CA VAL A 145 -9.79 -3.59 4.71
C VAL A 145 -10.52 -3.82 3.40
N ALA A 146 -11.63 -3.13 3.15
CA ALA A 146 -12.38 -3.24 1.92
C ALA A 146 -11.53 -2.82 0.71
N MET A 147 -10.89 -1.65 0.76
CA MET A 147 -10.06 -1.15 -0.34
C MET A 147 -8.82 -2.01 -0.60
N ALA A 148 -8.12 -2.44 0.45
CA ALA A 148 -6.98 -3.35 0.34
C ALA A 148 -7.41 -4.74 -0.15
N GLY A 149 -8.60 -5.21 0.25
CA GLY A 149 -9.18 -6.47 -0.20
C GLY A 149 -9.56 -6.44 -1.68
N VAL A 150 -10.22 -5.38 -2.13
CA VAL A 150 -10.52 -5.18 -3.55
C VAL A 150 -9.24 -5.12 -4.37
N LEU A 151 -8.21 -4.42 -3.88
CA LEU A 151 -6.89 -4.37 -4.54
C LEU A 151 -6.24 -5.76 -4.62
N ALA A 152 -6.32 -6.56 -3.55
CA ALA A 152 -5.80 -7.93 -3.53
C ALA A 152 -6.53 -8.81 -4.55
N LEU A 153 -7.87 -8.82 -4.53
CA LEU A 153 -8.70 -9.59 -5.43
C LEU A 153 -8.46 -9.23 -6.90
N MET A 154 -8.36 -7.94 -7.19
CA MET A 154 -8.10 -7.45 -8.54
C MET A 154 -6.72 -7.90 -9.06
N HIS A 155 -5.69 -7.88 -8.22
CA HIS A 155 -4.37 -8.37 -8.59
C HIS A 155 -4.32 -9.90 -8.75
N VAL A 156 -5.03 -10.65 -7.90
CA VAL A 156 -5.16 -12.11 -8.02
C VAL A 156 -5.90 -12.47 -9.31
N TRP A 157 -7.01 -11.78 -9.61
CA TRP A 157 -7.73 -11.92 -10.87
C TRP A 157 -6.81 -11.68 -12.06
N ARG A 158 -6.07 -10.56 -12.06
CA ARG A 158 -5.15 -10.23 -13.16
C ARG A 158 -4.05 -11.28 -13.31
N ALA A 159 -3.49 -11.78 -12.21
CA ALA A 159 -2.50 -12.84 -12.25
C ALA A 159 -3.10 -14.13 -12.86
N ALA A 160 -4.31 -14.52 -12.44
CA ALA A 160 -4.98 -15.71 -12.95
C ALA A 160 -5.24 -15.64 -14.45
N VAL A 161 -5.75 -14.50 -14.95
CA VAL A 161 -6.01 -14.29 -16.38
C VAL A 161 -4.73 -14.49 -17.22
N TYR A 162 -3.60 -13.91 -16.80
CA TYR A 162 -2.36 -14.02 -17.55
C TYR A 162 -1.65 -15.38 -17.37
N PHE A 163 -1.69 -16.00 -16.19
CA PHE A 163 -1.14 -17.35 -16.00
C PHE A 163 -1.90 -18.41 -16.78
N LEU A 164 -3.23 -18.30 -16.84
CA LEU A 164 -4.10 -19.18 -17.62
C LEU A 164 -4.07 -18.86 -19.12
N ARG A 165 -3.30 -17.84 -19.54
CA ARG A 165 -3.20 -17.38 -20.93
C ARG A 165 -4.57 -17.06 -21.56
N LEU A 166 -5.52 -16.60 -20.72
CA LEU A 166 -6.86 -16.19 -21.17
C LEU A 166 -6.85 -14.86 -21.91
N ASP A 167 -5.76 -14.09 -21.76
CA ASP A 167 -5.49 -12.87 -22.50
C ASP A 167 -3.97 -12.75 -22.73
N ALA A 168 -3.57 -12.14 -23.84
CA ALA A 168 -2.18 -11.89 -24.19
C ALA A 168 -2.01 -10.42 -24.52
N VAL A 169 -1.17 -9.76 -23.74
CA VAL A 169 -0.88 -8.34 -23.88
C VAL A 169 0.62 -8.15 -24.06
N ASP A 170 0.99 -7.33 -25.05
CA ASP A 170 2.39 -7.02 -25.38
C ASP A 170 2.87 -5.70 -24.75
N ALA A 171 1.93 -4.84 -24.32
CA ALA A 171 2.24 -3.59 -23.65
C ALA A 171 1.14 -3.12 -22.68
N LEU A 172 1.52 -2.41 -21.61
CA LEU A 172 0.60 -1.89 -20.60
C LEU A 172 -0.52 -1.00 -21.18
N VAL A 173 -0.24 -0.31 -22.29
CA VAL A 173 -1.13 0.65 -22.95
C VAL A 173 -1.99 -0.01 -24.03
N GLN A 174 -1.74 -1.28 -24.36
CA GLN A 174 -2.56 -2.01 -25.31
C GLN A 174 -3.99 -2.14 -24.75
N ALA A 175 -4.96 -1.70 -25.54
CA ALA A 175 -6.36 -1.75 -25.20
C ALA A 175 -6.86 -3.20 -25.23
N SER A 176 -6.82 -3.85 -24.07
CA SER A 176 -7.58 -5.07 -23.79
C SER A 176 -8.70 -4.73 -22.79
N THR A 177 -9.83 -5.44 -22.88
CA THR A 177 -10.91 -5.38 -21.90
C THR A 177 -10.39 -5.62 -20.48
N VAL A 178 -9.45 -6.56 -20.31
CA VAL A 178 -8.86 -6.92 -19.02
C VAL A 178 -8.01 -5.77 -18.46
N ASN A 179 -7.18 -5.15 -19.30
CA ASN A 179 -6.37 -4.00 -18.89
C ASN A 179 -7.24 -2.79 -18.55
N THR A 180 -8.30 -2.54 -19.33
CA THR A 180 -9.24 -1.44 -19.08
C THR A 180 -9.92 -1.60 -17.72
N ILE A 181 -10.48 -2.78 -17.43
CA ILE A 181 -11.10 -3.08 -16.13
C ILE A 181 -10.08 -2.90 -15.00
N TYR A 182 -8.86 -3.41 -15.19
CA TYR A 182 -7.78 -3.24 -14.22
C TYR A 182 -7.46 -1.77 -13.97
N PHE A 183 -7.38 -0.93 -15.00
CA PHE A 183 -7.12 0.50 -14.82
C PHE A 183 -8.26 1.22 -14.10
N VAL A 184 -9.51 0.91 -14.43
CA VAL A 184 -10.68 1.50 -13.75
C VAL A 184 -10.66 1.15 -12.26
N ILE A 185 -10.46 -0.13 -11.92
CA ILE A 185 -10.38 -0.55 -10.51
C ILE A 185 -9.15 0.04 -9.83
N GLY A 186 -8.00 0.05 -10.50
CA GLY A 186 -6.75 0.64 -10.00
C GLY A 186 -6.88 2.13 -9.70
N LEU A 187 -7.61 2.87 -10.53
CA LEU A 187 -7.87 4.29 -10.37
C LEU A 187 -8.66 4.60 -9.09
N VAL A 188 -9.57 3.72 -8.67
CA VAL A 188 -10.39 3.88 -7.46
C VAL A 188 -9.68 3.34 -6.22
N THR A 189 -9.05 2.17 -6.33
CA THR A 189 -8.44 1.48 -5.20
C THR A 189 -7.20 2.18 -4.66
N LEU A 190 -6.32 2.70 -5.52
CA LEU A 190 -5.12 3.42 -5.09
C LEU A 190 -5.42 4.63 -4.18
N PRO A 191 -6.26 5.61 -4.60
CA PRO A 191 -6.64 6.70 -3.70
C PRO A 191 -7.52 6.22 -2.54
N GLY A 192 -8.33 5.18 -2.72
CA GLY A 192 -9.14 4.59 -1.66
C GLY A 192 -8.29 4.05 -0.50
N VAL A 193 -7.22 3.30 -0.77
CA VAL A 193 -6.31 2.81 0.27
C VAL A 193 -5.63 3.98 0.99
N MET A 194 -5.18 5.00 0.26
CA MET A 194 -4.54 6.19 0.83
C MET A 194 -5.50 6.97 1.74
N LEU A 195 -6.74 7.16 1.29
CA LEU A 195 -7.80 7.78 2.08
C LEU A 195 -8.09 6.96 3.36
N GLY A 196 -8.14 5.64 3.26
CA GLY A 196 -8.28 4.75 4.40
C GLY A 196 -7.17 4.94 5.44
N ILE A 197 -5.91 5.01 4.98
CA ILE A 197 -4.76 5.29 5.85
C ILE A 197 -4.89 6.66 6.52
N ILE A 198 -5.25 7.71 5.77
CA ILE A 198 -5.45 9.06 6.31
C ILE A 198 -6.57 9.06 7.37
N MET A 199 -7.69 8.38 7.12
CA MET A 199 -8.78 8.28 8.09
C MET A 199 -8.34 7.56 9.37
N MET A 200 -7.55 6.48 9.26
CA MET A 200 -6.99 5.79 10.44
C MET A 200 -6.03 6.68 11.23
N ILE A 201 -5.20 7.47 10.54
CA ILE A 201 -4.30 8.44 11.17
C ILE A 201 -5.11 9.51 11.90
N HIS A 202 -6.16 10.05 11.26
CA HIS A 202 -6.99 11.09 11.85
C HIS A 202 -7.76 10.59 13.08
N ASP A 203 -8.35 9.39 13.03
CA ASP A 203 -8.97 8.76 14.20
C ASP A 203 -7.98 8.60 15.36
N ARG A 204 -6.72 8.25 15.07
CA ARG A 204 -5.66 8.15 16.08
C ARG A 204 -5.30 9.49 16.70
N ILE A 205 -5.19 10.56 15.90
CA ILE A 205 -4.94 11.92 16.39
C ILE A 205 -6.10 12.39 17.28
N LEU A 206 -7.35 12.14 16.87
CA LEU A 206 -8.54 12.49 17.66
C LEU A 206 -8.60 11.74 18.99
N ARG A 207 -8.11 10.49 19.05
CA ARG A 207 -7.99 9.74 20.32
C ARG A 207 -6.91 10.27 21.24
N GLN A 208 -5.82 10.78 20.68
CA GLN A 208 -4.69 11.35 21.43
C GLN A 208 -4.95 12.79 21.86
N SER A 209 -5.97 13.45 21.31
CA SER A 209 -6.33 14.82 21.65
C SER A 209 -6.93 14.89 23.06
N PRO A 210 -6.40 15.76 23.96
CA PRO A 210 -6.83 15.87 25.37
C PRO A 210 -8.32 16.17 25.58
N VAL A 211 -9.00 16.68 24.56
CA VAL A 211 -10.43 17.04 24.58
C VAL A 211 -11.34 15.85 24.91
N ARG A 212 -10.88 14.60 24.72
CA ARG A 212 -11.65 13.39 25.03
C ARG A 212 -11.19 12.65 26.29
N GLN A 213 -10.22 13.19 27.03
CA GLN A 213 -9.81 12.60 28.29
C GLN A 213 -10.90 12.90 29.33
N PRO A 214 -11.66 11.91 29.83
CA PRO A 214 -12.64 12.17 30.88
C PRO A 214 -11.91 12.79 32.07
N PRO A 215 -12.48 13.81 32.74
CA PRO A 215 -11.83 14.46 33.86
C PRO A 215 -11.39 13.40 34.86
N ASP A 216 -10.11 13.45 35.20
CA ASP A 216 -9.48 12.52 36.12
C ASP A 216 -10.20 12.58 37.47
N LYS A 217 -11.08 11.59 37.72
CA LYS A 217 -11.82 11.45 38.97
C LYS A 217 -10.87 11.20 40.15
N THR A 218 -9.62 10.77 39.92
CA THR A 218 -8.66 10.53 41.00
C THR A 218 -8.00 11.81 41.51
N ALA A 219 -7.88 12.85 40.69
CA ALA A 219 -7.44 14.17 41.13
C ALA A 219 -8.51 14.91 41.96
N GLN A 220 -9.80 14.77 41.64
CA GLN A 220 -10.89 15.35 42.43
C GLN A 220 -11.09 14.68 43.80
N ALA A 221 -10.75 13.40 43.93
CA ALA A 221 -10.83 12.69 45.21
C ALA A 221 -9.70 13.09 46.18
N ARG A 222 -8.50 13.44 45.67
CA ARG A 222 -7.37 13.85 46.51
C ARG A 222 -7.45 15.30 47.03
N GLY A 223 -8.25 16.16 46.39
CA GLY A 223 -8.41 17.56 46.80
C GLY A 223 -9.42 17.83 47.92
N ARG A 224 -10.13 16.81 48.42
CA ARG A 224 -11.21 16.97 49.41
C ARG A 224 -10.84 16.63 50.86
N VAL A 225 -9.60 16.24 51.14
CA VAL A 225 -9.16 15.98 52.52
C VAL A 225 -8.49 17.24 53.06
N SER A 226 -9.31 18.19 53.50
CA SER A 226 -8.88 19.29 54.37
C SER A 226 -8.47 18.71 55.73
N PRO A 227 -7.32 19.08 56.31
CA PRO A 227 -6.98 18.65 57.66
C PRO A 227 -7.93 19.31 58.69
N PRO A 228 -8.39 18.58 59.72
CA PRO A 228 -9.09 19.17 60.84
C PRO A 228 -8.14 20.07 61.64
N ARG A 229 -8.73 21.12 62.21
CA ARG A 229 -8.14 22.26 62.92
C ARG A 229 -7.18 21.89 64.05
#